data_AF-A0A9D6PUG4-F1
#
_entry.id   AF-A0A9D6PUG4-F1
#
_cell.length_a   1.000
_cell.length_b   1.000
_cell.length_c   1.000
_cell.angle_alpha   90.00
_cell.angle_beta   90.00
_cell.angle_gamma   90.00
#
_symmetry.space_group_name_H-M   'P 1'
#
loop_
_entity.id
_entity.type
_entity.pdbx_description
1 polymer ?
#
loop_
_entity_poly.entity_id
_entity_poly.type
_entity_poly.pdbx_seq_one_letter_code
_entity_poly.pdbx_strand_id
1 'polypeptide(L)'
;MPIISMFYGVIVRMFHFDAQRHKAPHIHVQYGEQYAVIAIPSGNVLEGKIKAAKLKLVQAWIEIHRDSIMADWKLAVEGQKVFKINPLR
;
A
#
# COMPACT_ATOMS: atom_id res chain seq x y z
N MET A 1 -8.81 0.99 9.42
CA MET A 1 -7.65 1.23 8.54
C MET A 1 -6.37 0.67 9.16
N PRO A 2 -6.11 -0.64 9.01
CA PRO A 2 -4.90 -1.27 9.51
C PRO A 2 -3.64 -0.73 8.82
N ILE A 3 -2.62 -0.38 9.61
CA ILE A 3 -1.26 -0.22 9.13
C ILE A 3 -0.73 -1.62 8.85
N ILE A 4 -0.33 -1.91 7.63
CA ILE A 4 0.21 -3.23 7.26
C ILE A 4 1.74 -3.26 7.29
N SER A 5 2.41 -2.12 7.09
CA SER A 5 3.87 -2.01 7.21
C SER A 5 4.33 -0.57 7.47
N MET A 6 5.54 -0.42 7.99
CA MET A 6 6.20 0.88 8.20
C MET A 6 7.71 0.77 8.00
N PHE A 7 8.30 1.63 7.17
CA PHE A 7 9.75 1.64 6.89
C PHE A 7 10.21 3.01 6.43
N TYR A 8 11.41 3.46 6.83
CA TYR A 8 11.99 4.72 6.36
C TYR A 8 11.07 5.97 6.48
N GLY A 9 10.20 5.99 7.49
CA GLY A 9 9.18 7.02 7.73
C GLY A 9 7.93 6.92 6.85
N VAL A 10 7.86 5.91 5.97
CA VAL A 10 6.71 5.56 5.14
C VAL A 10 5.76 4.69 5.95
N ILE A 11 4.49 5.06 6.00
CA ILE A 11 3.42 4.29 6.62
C ILE A 11 2.56 3.71 5.50
N VAL A 12 2.41 2.39 5.48
CA VAL A 12 1.59 1.68 4.48
C VAL A 12 0.31 1.17 5.15
N ARG A 13 -0.83 1.49 4.56
CA ARG A 13 -2.16 1.10 5.03
C ARG A 13 -2.95 0.41 3.93
N MET A 14 -3.86 -0.47 4.35
CA MET A 14 -4.85 -1.09 3.49
C MET A 14 -6.23 -0.90 4.09
N PHE A 15 -7.19 -0.44 3.29
CA PHE A 15 -8.54 -0.09 3.76
C PHE A 15 -9.51 -1.21 3.40
N HIS A 16 -10.41 -1.54 4.33
CA HIS A 16 -11.45 -2.53 4.07
C HIS A 16 -12.53 -1.94 3.17
N PHE A 17 -13.09 -2.76 2.29
CA PHE A 17 -14.15 -2.39 1.34
C PHE A 17 -13.79 -1.25 0.37
N ASP A 18 -12.51 -0.88 0.23
CA ASP A 18 -12.07 0.23 -0.64
C ASP A 18 -11.82 -0.22 -2.08
N ALA A 19 -12.75 -0.95 -2.68
CA ALA A 19 -12.59 -1.42 -4.07
C ALA A 19 -13.19 -0.46 -5.11
N GLN A 20 -14.12 0.41 -4.71
CA GLN A 20 -14.95 1.16 -5.67
C GLN A 20 -14.29 2.43 -6.21
N ARG A 21 -13.53 3.14 -5.37
CA ARG A 21 -13.00 4.47 -5.72
C ARG A 21 -12.01 4.42 -6.88
N HIS A 22 -11.04 3.52 -6.79
CA HIS A 22 -9.94 3.42 -7.76
C HIS A 22 -10.09 2.25 -8.75
N LYS A 23 -11.07 1.36 -8.53
CA LYS A 23 -11.36 0.19 -9.38
C LYS A 23 -10.13 -0.69 -9.69
N ALA A 24 -9.14 -0.66 -8.80
CA ALA A 24 -7.90 -1.40 -8.92
C ALA A 24 -7.39 -1.75 -7.51
N PRO A 25 -6.68 -2.87 -7.34
CA PRO A 25 -5.95 -3.15 -6.12
C PRO A 25 -4.96 -2.04 -5.77
N HIS A 26 -4.99 -1.55 -4.53
CA HIS A 26 -4.11 -0.46 -4.12
C HIS A 26 -3.79 -0.46 -2.63
N ILE A 27 -2.77 0.32 -2.29
CA ILE A 27 -2.37 0.64 -0.91
C ILE A 27 -2.36 2.15 -0.73
N HIS A 28 -2.56 2.59 0.51
CA HIS A 28 -2.42 3.99 0.89
C HIS A 28 -1.10 4.20 1.59
N VAL A 29 -0.38 5.21 1.15
CA VAL A 29 0.95 5.51 1.65
C VAL A 29 1.01 6.93 2.18
N GLN A 30 1.60 7.09 3.36
CA GLN A 30 1.86 8.38 3.98
C GLN A 30 3.34 8.54 4.31
N TYR A 31 3.89 9.74 4.06
CA TYR A 31 5.22 10.14 4.49
C TYR A 31 5.19 11.60 4.94
N GLY A 32 5.28 11.84 6.25
CA GLY A 32 5.00 13.15 6.84
C GLY A 32 3.58 13.60 6.48
N GLU A 33 3.48 14.78 5.86
CA GLU A 33 2.22 15.36 5.37
C GLU A 33 1.84 14.89 3.95
N GLN A 34 2.72 14.14 3.28
CA GLN A 34 2.48 13.65 1.93
C GLN A 34 1.68 12.35 1.95
N TYR A 35 0.76 12.22 0.99
CA TYR A 35 -0.09 11.06 0.83
C TYR A 35 -0.17 10.64 -0.64
N ALA A 36 -0.16 9.34 -0.89
CA ALA A 36 -0.41 8.77 -2.20
C ALA A 36 -1.19 7.45 -2.11
N VAL A 37 -2.04 7.20 -3.11
CA VAL A 37 -2.64 5.90 -3.36
C VAL A 37 -1.84 5.24 -4.47
N ILE A 38 -1.37 4.02 -4.24
CA ILE A 38 -0.47 3.32 -5.16
C ILE A 38 -1.10 2.00 -5.57
N ALA A 39 -1.23 1.80 -6.87
CA ALA A 39 -1.70 0.56 -7.48
C ALA A 39 -0.74 -0.59 -7.17
N ILE A 40 -1.30 -1.76 -6.90
CA ILE A 40 -0.57 -3.01 -6.74
C ILE A 40 -1.05 -4.00 -7.82
N PRO A 41 -0.16 -4.84 -8.37
CA PRO A 41 1.27 -4.89 -8.09
C PRO A 41 2.10 -3.84 -8.87
N SER A 42 1.50 -3.02 -9.74
CA SER A 42 2.26 -2.19 -10.68
C SER A 42 3.11 -1.07 -10.06
N GLY A 43 2.76 -0.61 -8.86
CA GLY A 43 3.47 0.48 -8.19
C GLY A 43 3.17 1.88 -8.77
N ASN A 44 2.16 2.00 -9.62
CA ASN A 44 1.75 3.29 -10.21
C ASN A 44 0.97 4.13 -9.21
N VAL A 45 1.18 5.46 -9.21
CA VAL A 45 0.39 6.38 -8.38
C VAL A 45 -0.98 6.56 -9.01
N LEU A 46 -2.04 6.27 -8.25
CA LEU A 46 -3.44 6.46 -8.63
C LEU A 46 -3.99 7.81 -8.17
N GLU A 47 -3.54 8.28 -7.00
CA GLU A 47 -3.95 9.56 -6.43
C GLU A 47 -2.85 10.12 -5.52
N GLY A 48 -2.80 11.46 -5.39
CA GLY A 48 -1.92 12.13 -4.46
C GLY A 48 -0.49 12.26 -4.98
N LYS A 49 0.44 12.54 -4.07
CA LYS A 49 1.85 12.74 -4.38
C LYS A 49 2.72 12.40 -3.18
N ILE A 50 3.87 11.82 -3.46
CA ILE A 50 4.93 11.56 -2.48
C ILE A 50 6.27 11.84 -3.14
N LYS A 51 7.30 12.18 -2.35
CA LYS A 51 8.67 12.36 -2.86
C LYS A 51 9.10 11.13 -3.69
N ALA A 52 9.66 11.37 -4.87
CA ALA A 52 10.07 10.31 -5.80
C ALA A 52 10.99 9.26 -5.16
N ALA A 53 11.92 9.67 -4.30
CA ALA A 53 12.78 8.74 -3.57
C ALA A 53 11.99 7.79 -2.66
N LYS A 54 10.90 8.25 -2.03
CA LYS A 54 10.03 7.42 -1.19
C LYS A 54 9.12 6.53 -2.03
N LEU A 55 8.64 7.01 -3.18
CA LEU A 55 7.91 6.19 -4.13
C LEU A 55 8.74 4.97 -4.57
N LYS A 56 10.03 5.17 -4.89
CA LYS A 56 10.93 4.06 -5.24
C LYS A 56 11.05 3.00 -4.14
N LEU A 57 11.13 3.42 -2.87
CA LEU A 57 11.15 2.48 -1.74
C LEU A 57 9.84 1.69 -1.64
N VAL A 58 8.70 2.36 -1.83
CA VAL A 58 7.40 1.67 -1.83
C VAL A 58 7.31 0.68 -2.99
N GLN A 59 7.75 1.04 -4.19
CA GLN A 59 7.75 0.16 -5.36
C GLN A 59 8.63 -1.07 -5.13
N ALA A 60 9.83 -0.91 -4.57
CA ALA A 60 10.69 -2.04 -4.20
C ALA A 60 10.01 -2.93 -3.14
N TRP A 61 9.37 -2.34 -2.15
CA TRP A 61 8.61 -3.08 -1.14
C TRP A 61 7.42 -3.85 -1.74
N ILE A 62 6.69 -3.25 -2.68
CA ILE A 62 5.61 -3.92 -3.43
C ILE A 62 6.14 -5.14 -4.18
N GLU A 63 7.28 -5.00 -4.87
CA GLU A 63 7.86 -6.09 -5.64
C GLU A 63 8.29 -7.27 -4.74
N ILE A 64 8.97 -6.97 -3.62
CA ILE A 64 9.44 -8.00 -2.67
C ILE A 64 8.27 -8.73 -1.99
N HIS A 65 7.15 -8.04 -1.74
CA HIS A 65 6.02 -8.57 -0.98
C HIS A 65 4.76 -8.77 -1.81
N ARG A 66 4.91 -8.88 -3.13
CA ARG A 66 3.81 -8.91 -4.11
C ARG A 66 2.68 -9.85 -3.71
N ASP A 67 3.01 -11.10 -3.38
CA ASP A 67 2.01 -12.12 -3.08
C ASP A 67 1.28 -11.84 -1.76
N SER A 68 2.02 -11.46 -0.72
CA SER A 68 1.43 -11.12 0.59
C SER A 68 0.49 -9.92 0.49
N ILE A 69 0.90 -8.88 -0.26
CA ILE A 69 0.08 -7.68 -0.44
C ILE A 69 -1.18 -8.00 -1.24
N MET A 70 -1.08 -8.82 -2.29
CA MET A 70 -2.25 -9.25 -3.08
C MET A 70 -3.20 -10.16 -2.29
N ALA A 71 -2.68 -11.00 -1.40
CA ALA A 71 -3.49 -11.80 -0.49
C ALA A 71 -4.24 -10.92 0.52
N ASP A 72 -3.55 -9.98 1.17
CA ASP A 72 -4.17 -9.02 2.09
C ASP A 72 -5.21 -8.14 1.37
N TRP A 73 -4.98 -7.76 0.11
CA TRP A 73 -5.97 -7.02 -0.66
C TRP A 73 -7.29 -7.77 -0.80
N LYS A 74 -7.24 -9.08 -1.10
CA LYS A 74 -8.44 -9.93 -1.20
C LYS A 74 -9.20 -9.97 0.13
N LEU A 75 -8.48 -10.13 1.24
CA LEU A 75 -9.06 -10.08 2.58
C LEU A 75 -9.70 -8.72 2.85
N ALA A 76 -9.01 -7.63 2.51
CA ALA A 76 -9.49 -6.28 2.75
C ALA A 76 -10.78 -5.95 1.99
N VAL A 77 -10.90 -6.34 0.71
CA VAL A 77 -12.11 -6.06 -0.07
C VAL A 77 -13.32 -6.85 0.41
N GLU A 78 -13.09 -8.00 1.05
CA GLU A 78 -14.12 -8.81 1.72
C GLU A 78 -14.40 -8.36 3.16
N GLY A 79 -13.69 -7.35 3.66
CA GLY A 79 -13.83 -6.87 5.04
C GLY A 79 -13.18 -7.75 6.10
N GLN A 80 -12.40 -8.73 5.68
CA GLN A 80 -11.69 -9.65 6.56
C GLN A 80 -10.44 -9.00 7.16
N LYS A 81 -9.90 -9.62 8.19
CA LYS A 81 -8.67 -9.17 8.86
C LYS A 81 -7.46 -9.31 7.93
N VAL A 82 -6.79 -8.20 7.65
CA VAL A 82 -5.46 -8.19 7.01
C VAL A 82 -4.32 -8.39 8.01
N PHE A 83 -3.15 -8.73 7.50
CA PHE A 83 -1.98 -9.04 8.33
C PHE A 83 -0.88 -7.97 8.23
N LYS A 84 0.13 -8.11 9.09
CA LYS A 84 1.34 -7.30 8.99
C LYS A 84 2.26 -7.91 7.95
N ILE A 85 2.85 -7.06 7.12
CA ILE A 85 3.83 -7.44 6.10
C ILE A 85 5.17 -6.84 6.49
N ASN A 86 6.22 -7.65 6.40
CA ASN A 86 7.57 -7.25 6.79
C ASN A 86 7.99 -5.92 6.12
N PRO A 87 8.68 -5.03 6.85
CA PRO A 87 9.12 -3.76 6.30
C PRO A 87 10.30 -3.96 5.33
N LEU A 88 10.47 -2.99 4.41
CA LEU A 88 11.68 -2.90 3.60
C LEU A 88 12.89 -2.65 4.52
N ARG A 89 13.95 -3.45 4.33
CA ARG A 89 15.21 -3.34 5.06
C ARG A 89 16.28 -2.73 4.18
#